data_AF-A0A1Z4EKG6-F1
#
_entry.id   AF-A0A1Z4EKG6-F1
#
_cell.length_a   1.000
_cell.length_b   1.000
_cell.length_c   1.000
_cell.angle_alpha   90.00
_cell.angle_beta   90.00
_cell.angle_gamma   90.00
#
_symmetry.space_group_name_H-M   'P 1'
#
loop_
_entity.id
_entity.type
_entity.pdbx_description
1 polymer ?
#
loop_
_entity_poly.entity_id
_entity_poly.type
_entity_poly.pdbx_seq_one_letter_code
_entity_poly.pdbx_strand_id
1 'polypeptide(L)'
;MTTLNETLDTTEAPDIDEEAVDAAGETEDTDTTRERRPVVWSRVFARGILPGLALVLALAAGYFKWVTDSAKDLAAARTESVRVASEDVTALLSYKADSVDKELNAARDRLTGEFKDAYTSLIREVVIPGAKEKHISAAAKVSAAAPISATTEHAAVLLYVNQSVTIGDGVPTDTQPVIRATLDKVNGRWLVSHFDPV
;
A
#
# COMPACT_ATOMS: atom_id res chain seq x y z
N MET A 1 60.94 -47.49 5.67
CA MET A 1 61.08 -48.13 4.35
C MET A 1 60.42 -47.19 3.34
N THR A 2 61.18 -46.42 2.52
CA THR A 2 61.98 -46.92 1.37
C THR A 2 60.99 -47.46 0.33
N THR A 3 60.83 -46.97 -0.89
CA THR A 3 61.64 -46.08 -1.76
C THR A 3 60.82 -45.80 -3.03
N LEU A 4 61.05 -44.61 -3.62
CA LEU A 4 61.38 -44.32 -5.03
C LEU A 4 60.84 -45.25 -6.15
N ASN A 5 60.34 -44.68 -7.26
CA ASN A 5 61.19 -44.24 -8.38
C ASN A 5 60.36 -43.69 -9.58
N GLU A 6 60.76 -42.53 -10.14
CA GLU A 6 61.31 -42.33 -11.51
C GLU A 6 60.21 -42.25 -12.61
N THR A 7 60.22 -41.39 -13.63
CA THR A 7 61.26 -40.66 -14.41
C THR A 7 60.47 -39.59 -15.22
N LEU A 8 60.73 -38.28 -15.21
CA LEU A 8 61.80 -37.45 -15.82
C LEU A 8 62.03 -37.61 -17.35
N ASP A 9 61.71 -36.54 -18.09
CA ASP A 9 62.46 -35.92 -19.20
C ASP A 9 61.72 -34.59 -19.51
N THR A 10 62.22 -33.36 -19.29
CA THR A 10 63.50 -32.69 -19.62
C THR A 10 63.74 -32.72 -21.14
N THR A 11 63.81 -31.63 -21.89
CA THR A 11 64.89 -30.62 -22.00
C THR A 11 64.43 -29.75 -23.20
N GLU A 12 64.56 -28.41 -23.26
CA GLU A 12 65.83 -27.71 -23.52
C GLU A 12 65.59 -26.18 -23.41
N ALA A 13 66.35 -25.57 -22.49
CA ALA A 13 66.74 -24.16 -22.48
C ALA A 13 68.00 -24.03 -23.40
N PRO A 14 68.97 -23.09 -23.30
CA PRO A 14 69.13 -21.91 -22.45
C PRO A 14 69.62 -20.70 -23.28
N ASP A 15 69.98 -19.55 -22.73
CA ASP A 15 71.36 -19.17 -22.32
C ASP A 15 71.35 -17.61 -22.23
N ILE A 16 72.08 -16.84 -21.40
CA ILE A 16 73.33 -16.95 -20.61
C ILE A 16 73.50 -15.54 -19.96
N ASP A 17 73.58 -15.44 -18.63
CA ASP A 17 74.80 -15.08 -17.84
C ASP A 17 74.79 -13.59 -17.39
N GLU A 18 75.37 -13.14 -16.27
CA GLU A 18 76.44 -13.70 -15.42
C GLU A 18 76.45 -12.99 -14.04
N GLU A 19 77.02 -13.70 -13.07
CA GLU A 19 77.84 -13.24 -11.93
C GLU A 19 77.27 -12.69 -10.60
N ALA A 20 77.75 -13.39 -9.57
CA ALA A 20 77.70 -13.13 -8.14
C ALA A 20 78.68 -12.03 -7.71
N VAL A 21 78.47 -11.41 -6.54
CA VAL A 21 79.51 -11.36 -5.49
C VAL A 21 78.90 -11.28 -4.09
N ASP A 22 79.64 -11.90 -3.18
CA ASP A 22 79.53 -12.04 -1.75
C ASP A 22 79.91 -10.73 -0.98
N ALA A 23 79.81 -10.80 0.34
CA ALA A 23 80.56 -10.04 1.36
C ALA A 23 79.79 -9.02 2.23
N ALA A 24 79.78 -9.36 3.51
CA ALA A 24 79.50 -8.54 4.67
C ALA A 24 80.48 -7.34 4.81
N GLY A 25 79.98 -6.27 5.42
CA GLY A 25 80.80 -5.16 5.91
C GLY A 25 79.93 -4.02 6.45
N GLU A 26 79.89 -3.89 7.77
CA GLU A 26 79.27 -2.79 8.53
C GLU A 26 79.67 -1.40 8.01
N THR A 27 78.76 -0.44 8.08
CA THR A 27 79.03 0.87 8.69
C THR A 27 77.74 1.68 8.87
N GLU A 28 77.70 2.37 10.00
CA GLU A 28 76.58 3.06 10.61
C GLU A 28 76.04 4.25 9.81
N ASP A 29 74.76 4.51 10.09
CA ASP A 29 74.05 5.80 10.09
C ASP A 29 74.07 6.66 8.82
N THR A 30 72.95 6.60 8.12
CA THR A 30 72.32 7.83 7.62
C THR A 30 70.82 7.76 7.88
N ASP A 31 70.42 8.53 8.90
CA ASP A 31 69.05 8.93 9.17
C ASP A 31 68.36 9.38 7.88
N THR A 32 67.44 8.56 7.39
CA THR A 32 66.39 9.00 6.48
C THR A 32 65.09 8.38 6.94
N THR A 33 64.47 9.10 7.88
CA THR A 33 63.03 9.04 8.17
C THR A 33 62.25 8.85 6.87
N ARG A 34 61.80 7.61 6.62
CA ARG A 34 60.98 7.27 5.46
C ARG A 34 59.59 7.82 5.71
N GLU A 35 59.39 9.09 5.37
CA GLU A 35 58.10 9.74 5.36
C GLU A 35 57.13 8.89 4.53
N ARG A 36 56.23 8.17 5.22
CA ARG A 36 55.04 7.60 4.60
C ARG A 36 54.21 8.80 4.13
N ARG A 37 54.37 9.20 2.86
CA ARG A 37 53.48 10.16 2.20
C ARG A 37 52.03 9.79 2.53
N PRO A 38 51.28 10.58 3.33
CA PRO A 38 49.88 10.30 3.53
C PRO A 38 49.19 10.56 2.20
N VAL A 39 48.49 9.54 1.71
CA VAL A 39 47.85 9.50 0.40
C VAL A 39 46.84 10.66 0.31
N VAL A 40 47.22 11.79 -0.30
CA VAL A 40 46.36 12.97 -0.51
C VAL A 40 45.18 12.63 -1.43
N TRP A 41 45.23 11.47 -2.11
CA TRP A 41 44.12 10.89 -2.86
C TRP A 41 42.90 10.56 -1.98
N SER A 42 43.10 10.27 -0.69
CA SER A 42 42.01 10.08 0.28
C SER A 42 41.18 11.36 0.46
N ARG A 43 41.78 12.55 0.37
CA ARG A 43 41.06 13.82 0.48
C ARG A 43 40.25 14.15 -0.77
N VAL A 44 40.68 13.71 -1.96
CA VAL A 44 39.95 13.91 -3.23
C VAL A 44 38.80 12.89 -3.35
N PHE A 45 39.05 11.62 -2.99
CA PHE A 45 38.01 10.60 -2.87
C PHE A 45 36.96 11.00 -1.82
N ALA A 46 37.37 11.52 -0.66
CA ALA A 46 36.45 11.99 0.38
C ALA A 46 35.64 13.24 -0.03
N ARG A 47 36.12 14.08 -0.96
CA ARG A 47 35.41 15.31 -1.38
C ARG A 47 34.50 15.10 -2.60
N GLY A 48 34.64 14.01 -3.35
CA GLY A 48 33.79 13.67 -4.50
C GLY A 48 32.88 12.46 -4.29
N ILE A 49 33.38 11.39 -3.66
CA ILE A 49 32.60 10.16 -3.46
C ILE A 49 31.66 10.29 -2.28
N LEU A 50 32.08 10.98 -1.21
CA LEU A 50 31.24 11.19 -0.04
C LEU A 50 29.95 11.98 -0.35
N PRO A 51 29.98 13.12 -1.09
CA PRO A 51 28.73 13.78 -1.47
C PRO A 51 27.92 12.98 -2.50
N GLY A 52 28.58 12.26 -3.42
CA GLY A 52 27.88 11.37 -4.37
C GLY A 52 27.13 10.24 -3.67
N LEU A 53 27.78 9.57 -2.72
CA LEU A 53 27.17 8.53 -1.89
C LEU A 53 26.05 9.10 -1.01
N ALA A 54 26.27 10.27 -0.40
CA ALA A 54 25.24 10.94 0.39
C ALA A 54 24.02 11.30 -0.47
N LEU A 55 24.22 11.77 -1.70
CA LEU A 55 23.12 12.07 -2.63
C LEU A 55 22.35 10.80 -3.03
N VAL A 56 23.05 9.71 -3.35
CA VAL A 56 22.41 8.42 -3.66
C VAL A 56 21.61 7.90 -2.47
N LEU A 57 22.16 7.97 -1.26
CA LEU A 57 21.44 7.58 -0.04
C LEU A 57 20.23 8.47 0.22
N ALA A 58 20.32 9.77 0.00
CA ALA A 58 19.19 10.70 0.16
C ALA A 58 18.08 10.41 -0.87
N LEU A 59 18.43 10.14 -2.13
CA LEU A 59 17.48 9.75 -3.17
C LEU A 59 16.82 8.40 -2.84
N ALA A 60 17.60 7.41 -2.40
CA ALA A 60 17.08 6.11 -2.00
C ALA A 60 16.14 6.21 -0.78
N ALA A 61 16.52 7.00 0.24
CA ALA A 61 15.67 7.26 1.40
C ALA A 61 14.39 8.00 1.03
N GLY A 62 14.48 9.01 0.17
CA GLY A 62 13.33 9.75 -0.35
C GLY A 62 12.37 8.86 -1.15
N TYR A 63 12.90 8.04 -2.04
CA TYR A 63 12.13 7.06 -2.81
C TYR A 63 11.47 6.02 -1.89
N PHE A 64 12.23 5.44 -0.96
CA PHE A 64 11.70 4.45 -0.01
C PHE A 64 10.59 5.04 0.87
N LYS A 65 10.77 6.29 1.34
CA LYS A 65 9.73 7.02 2.06
C LYS A 65 8.48 7.22 1.21
N TRP A 66 8.63 7.65 -0.04
CA TRP A 66 7.51 7.86 -0.95
C TRP A 66 6.73 6.56 -1.24
N VAL A 67 7.42 5.46 -1.50
CA VAL A 67 6.78 4.14 -1.69
C VAL A 67 6.06 3.69 -0.43
N THR A 68 6.68 3.87 0.73
CA THR A 68 6.10 3.49 2.02
C THR A 68 4.86 4.32 2.35
N ASP A 69 4.91 5.63 2.14
CA ASP A 69 3.78 6.53 2.42
C ASP A 69 2.62 6.25 1.44
N SER A 70 2.91 6.04 0.15
CA SER A 70 1.89 5.65 -0.83
C SER A 70 1.22 4.31 -0.48
N ALA A 71 1.98 3.34 0.02
CA ALA A 71 1.44 2.06 0.45
C ALA A 71 0.55 2.19 1.69
N LYS A 72 0.92 3.06 2.64
CA LYS A 72 0.10 3.37 3.82
C LYS A 72 -1.18 4.08 3.45
N ASP A 73 -1.11 5.06 2.55
CA ASP A 73 -2.28 5.80 2.09
C ASP A 73 -3.30 4.88 1.40
N LEU A 74 -2.82 3.93 0.59
CA LEU A 74 -3.67 2.93 -0.04
C LEU A 74 -4.30 1.97 0.98
N ALA A 75 -3.52 1.51 1.96
CA ALA A 75 -4.02 0.64 3.02
C ALA A 75 -5.09 1.37 3.87
N ALA A 76 -4.84 2.63 4.22
CA ALA A 76 -5.79 3.48 4.92
C ALA A 76 -7.05 3.70 4.08
N ALA A 77 -6.92 4.01 2.79
CA ALA A 77 -8.04 4.16 1.86
C ALA A 77 -8.90 2.89 1.78
N ARG A 78 -8.29 1.70 1.79
CA ARG A 78 -9.03 0.41 1.81
C ARG A 78 -9.83 0.24 3.09
N THR A 79 -9.18 0.37 4.25
CA THR A 79 -9.85 0.18 5.54
C THR A 79 -10.96 1.21 5.75
N GLU A 80 -10.68 2.46 5.42
CA GLU A 80 -11.62 3.56 5.57
C GLU A 80 -12.80 3.43 4.60
N SER A 81 -12.56 3.12 3.32
CA SER A 81 -13.65 2.95 2.36
C SER A 81 -14.56 1.78 2.71
N VAL A 82 -14.01 0.65 3.19
CA VAL A 82 -14.82 -0.50 3.67
C VAL A 82 -15.68 -0.11 4.88
N ARG A 83 -15.12 0.63 5.82
CA ARG A 83 -15.84 1.12 7.01
C ARG A 83 -16.97 2.06 6.61
N VAL A 84 -16.67 3.09 5.82
CA VAL A 84 -17.66 4.07 5.34
C VAL A 84 -18.74 3.39 4.51
N ALA A 85 -18.37 2.52 3.57
CA ALA A 85 -19.32 1.75 2.77
C ALA A 85 -20.28 0.94 3.66
N SER A 86 -19.74 0.29 4.70
CA SER A 86 -20.57 -0.53 5.60
C SER A 86 -21.58 0.33 6.39
N GLU A 87 -21.14 1.49 6.87
CA GLU A 87 -22.00 2.45 7.57
C GLU A 87 -23.05 3.07 6.65
N ASP A 88 -22.67 3.42 5.42
CA ASP A 88 -23.55 4.07 4.45
C ASP A 88 -24.58 3.10 3.89
N VAL A 89 -24.19 1.87 3.55
CA VAL A 89 -25.13 0.81 3.12
C VAL A 89 -26.13 0.51 4.24
N THR A 90 -25.68 0.44 5.49
CA THR A 90 -26.58 0.27 6.63
C THR A 90 -27.59 1.41 6.73
N ALA A 91 -27.14 2.66 6.58
CA ALA A 91 -28.02 3.84 6.62
C ALA A 91 -28.99 3.92 5.43
N LEU A 92 -28.56 3.48 4.25
CA LEU A 92 -29.38 3.49 3.03
C LEU A 92 -30.49 2.44 3.06
N LEU A 93 -30.26 1.31 3.70
CA LEU A 93 -31.17 0.16 3.75
C LEU A 93 -31.97 0.06 5.04
N SER A 94 -31.73 0.95 6.01
CA SER A 94 -32.43 0.96 7.30
C SER A 94 -33.30 2.21 7.44
N TYR A 95 -34.58 2.02 7.70
CA TYR A 95 -35.51 3.09 7.99
C TYR A 95 -36.73 2.56 8.76
N LYS A 96 -37.43 3.46 9.45
CA LYS A 96 -38.73 3.19 10.08
C LYS A 96 -39.82 4.01 9.42
N ALA A 97 -41.04 3.49 9.39
CA ALA A 97 -42.18 4.18 8.79
C ALA A 97 -42.36 5.61 9.32
N ASP A 98 -42.18 5.82 10.63
CA ASP A 98 -42.41 7.12 11.28
C ASP A 98 -41.30 8.16 11.01
N SER A 99 -40.08 7.70 10.72
CA SER A 99 -38.89 8.53 10.52
C SER A 99 -38.28 8.43 9.13
N VAL A 100 -38.98 7.80 8.19
CA VAL A 100 -38.46 7.46 6.85
C VAL A 100 -37.94 8.69 6.10
N ASP A 101 -38.61 9.84 6.17
CA ASP A 101 -38.12 11.07 5.52
C ASP A 101 -36.77 11.48 6.11
N LYS A 102 -36.64 11.47 7.43
CA LYS A 102 -35.42 11.93 8.08
C LYS A 102 -34.27 10.97 7.80
N GLU A 103 -34.51 9.67 7.94
CA GLU A 103 -33.49 8.64 7.78
C GLU A 103 -32.99 8.56 6.33
N LEU A 104 -33.91 8.51 5.35
CA LEU A 104 -33.52 8.41 3.94
C LEU A 104 -32.94 9.73 3.40
N ASN A 105 -33.42 10.90 3.84
CA ASN A 105 -32.77 12.17 3.45
C ASN A 105 -31.37 12.33 4.09
N ALA A 106 -31.16 11.84 5.31
CA ALA A 106 -29.82 11.82 5.90
C ALA A 106 -28.89 10.84 5.16
N ALA A 107 -29.43 9.70 4.71
CA ALA A 107 -28.68 8.74 3.91
C ALA A 107 -28.26 9.32 2.55
N ARG A 108 -29.13 10.10 1.90
CA ARG A 108 -28.82 10.82 0.66
C ARG A 108 -27.58 11.71 0.76
N ASP A 109 -27.32 12.32 1.92
CA ASP A 109 -26.17 13.21 2.09
C ASP A 109 -24.81 12.48 2.13
N ARG A 110 -24.85 11.14 2.23
CA ARG A 110 -23.68 10.24 2.08
C ARG A 110 -23.47 9.78 0.64
N LEU A 111 -24.31 10.24 -0.29
CA LEU A 111 -24.23 9.89 -1.70
C LEU A 111 -23.62 11.04 -2.51
N THR A 112 -23.11 10.70 -3.69
CA THR A 112 -22.59 11.66 -4.67
C THR A 112 -22.96 11.27 -6.10
N GLY A 113 -22.69 12.18 -7.04
CA GLY A 113 -22.91 11.98 -8.47
C GLY A 113 -24.37 11.71 -8.83
N GLU A 114 -24.59 11.06 -9.97
CA GLU A 114 -25.92 10.76 -10.51
C GLU A 114 -26.71 9.80 -9.60
N PHE A 115 -26.02 8.92 -8.86
CA PHE A 115 -26.66 8.00 -7.93
C PHE A 115 -27.40 8.73 -6.81
N LYS A 116 -26.84 9.85 -6.32
CA LYS A 116 -27.53 10.69 -5.34
C LYS A 116 -28.88 11.17 -5.89
N ASP A 117 -28.91 11.63 -7.13
CA ASP A 117 -30.12 12.17 -7.75
C ASP A 117 -31.16 11.08 -8.00
N ALA A 118 -30.73 9.93 -8.54
CA ALA A 118 -31.59 8.77 -8.76
C ALA A 118 -32.20 8.25 -7.45
N TYR A 119 -31.37 8.08 -6.42
CA TYR A 119 -31.82 7.71 -5.07
C TYR A 119 -32.84 8.72 -4.54
N THR A 120 -32.56 10.01 -4.71
CA THR A 120 -33.43 11.09 -4.23
C THR A 120 -34.81 11.07 -4.89
N SER A 121 -34.89 10.75 -6.19
CA SER A 121 -36.16 10.59 -6.89
C SER A 121 -36.92 9.39 -6.33
N LEU A 122 -36.24 8.24 -6.27
CA LEU A 122 -36.84 6.98 -5.82
C LEU A 122 -37.42 7.09 -4.41
N ILE A 123 -36.67 7.69 -3.47
CA ILE A 123 -37.17 7.80 -2.10
C ILE A 123 -38.36 8.75 -2.00
N ARG A 124 -38.38 9.85 -2.77
CA ARG A 124 -39.47 10.84 -2.69
C ARG A 124 -40.74 10.38 -3.36
N GLU A 125 -40.61 9.65 -4.47
CA GLU A 125 -41.73 9.26 -5.31
C GLU A 125 -42.32 7.90 -4.91
N VAL A 126 -41.50 7.00 -4.38
CA VAL A 126 -41.90 5.60 -4.16
C VAL A 126 -41.71 5.17 -2.70
N VAL A 127 -40.50 5.29 -2.15
CA VAL A 127 -40.17 4.64 -0.86
C VAL A 127 -40.79 5.36 0.32
N ILE A 128 -40.67 6.68 0.44
CA ILE A 128 -41.25 7.45 1.56
C ILE A 128 -42.78 7.33 1.59
N PRO A 129 -43.51 7.55 0.46
CA PRO A 129 -44.97 7.39 0.46
C PRO A 129 -45.39 5.95 0.78
N GLY A 130 -44.74 4.96 0.16
CA GLY A 130 -45.06 3.54 0.39
C GLY A 130 -44.79 3.09 1.83
N ALA A 131 -43.67 3.54 2.41
CA ALA A 131 -43.31 3.22 3.79
C ALA A 131 -44.29 3.79 4.80
N LYS A 132 -44.76 5.03 4.59
CA LYS A 132 -45.78 5.65 5.45
C LYS A 132 -47.13 4.99 5.31
N GLU A 133 -47.58 4.72 4.08
CA GLU A 133 -48.90 4.16 3.84
C GLU A 133 -49.03 2.72 4.35
N LYS A 134 -47.99 1.90 4.13
CA LYS A 134 -47.98 0.48 4.50
C LYS A 134 -47.27 0.20 5.82
N HIS A 135 -46.85 1.24 6.55
CA HIS A 135 -46.05 1.12 7.78
C HIS A 135 -44.85 0.17 7.61
N ILE A 136 -44.08 0.35 6.52
CA ILE A 136 -42.91 -0.48 6.23
C ILE A 136 -41.72 0.05 7.01
N SER A 137 -41.03 -0.85 7.69
CA SER A 137 -39.74 -0.58 8.32
C SER A 137 -38.73 -1.61 7.85
N ALA A 138 -37.50 -1.17 7.57
CA ALA A 138 -36.39 -2.02 7.19
C ALA A 138 -35.23 -1.81 8.16
N ALA A 139 -34.57 -2.90 8.53
CA ALA A 139 -33.34 -2.88 9.30
C ALA A 139 -32.28 -3.69 8.56
N ALA A 140 -31.15 -3.07 8.27
CA ALA A 140 -30.02 -3.72 7.63
C ALA A 140 -28.83 -3.81 8.57
N LYS A 141 -28.06 -4.88 8.45
CA LYS A 141 -26.78 -5.05 9.14
C LYS A 141 -25.78 -5.69 8.20
N VAL A 142 -24.64 -5.04 8.01
CA VAL A 142 -23.52 -5.62 7.27
C VAL A 142 -22.91 -6.75 8.12
N SER A 143 -22.95 -7.97 7.60
CA SER A 143 -22.39 -9.16 8.24
C SER A 143 -20.92 -9.38 7.83
N ALA A 144 -20.58 -9.03 6.59
CA ALA A 144 -19.21 -9.03 6.09
C ALA A 144 -19.03 -7.97 5.00
N ALA A 145 -17.83 -7.40 4.90
CA ALA A 145 -17.45 -6.48 3.84
C ALA A 145 -16.01 -6.73 3.39
N ALA A 146 -15.76 -6.64 2.09
CA ALA A 146 -14.44 -6.84 1.50
C ALA A 146 -14.16 -5.81 0.40
N PRO A 147 -12.98 -5.19 0.36
CA PRO A 147 -12.61 -4.30 -0.74
C PRO A 147 -12.35 -5.13 -2.00
N ILE A 148 -13.02 -4.77 -3.10
CA ILE A 148 -12.77 -5.32 -4.44
C ILE A 148 -11.62 -4.55 -5.08
N SER A 149 -11.67 -3.22 -4.99
CA SER A 149 -10.64 -2.33 -5.50
C SER A 149 -10.57 -1.09 -4.61
N ALA A 150 -9.40 -0.48 -4.53
CA ALA A 150 -9.22 0.80 -3.86
C ALA A 150 -8.04 1.52 -4.49
N THR A 151 -8.19 2.83 -4.59
CA THR A 151 -7.19 3.83 -4.96
C THR A 151 -7.30 4.97 -3.96
N THR A 152 -6.51 6.03 -4.12
CA THR A 152 -6.54 7.19 -3.21
C THR A 152 -7.90 7.90 -3.20
N GLU A 153 -8.61 7.91 -4.33
CA GLU A 153 -9.85 8.69 -4.54
C GLU A 153 -11.08 7.84 -4.91
N HIS A 154 -10.90 6.58 -5.27
CA HIS A 154 -11.97 5.68 -5.70
C HIS A 154 -11.84 4.29 -5.07
N ALA A 155 -12.94 3.70 -4.61
CA ALA A 155 -12.96 2.35 -4.06
C ALA A 155 -14.25 1.60 -4.41
N ALA A 156 -14.16 0.29 -4.57
CA ALA A 156 -15.31 -0.60 -4.68
C ALA A 156 -15.25 -1.64 -3.56
N VAL A 157 -16.37 -1.84 -2.89
CA VAL A 157 -16.51 -2.73 -1.74
C VAL A 157 -17.67 -3.68 -2.00
N LEU A 158 -17.46 -4.96 -1.72
CA LEU A 158 -18.51 -5.98 -1.69
C LEU A 158 -19.01 -6.11 -0.25
N LEU A 159 -20.32 -6.07 -0.06
CA LEU A 159 -20.97 -6.14 1.25
C LEU A 159 -22.01 -7.24 1.26
N TYR A 160 -21.94 -8.08 2.29
CA TYR A 160 -22.98 -9.03 2.64
C TYR A 160 -23.84 -8.40 3.73
N VAL A 161 -25.12 -8.27 3.46
CA VAL A 161 -26.05 -7.57 4.34
C VAL A 161 -27.13 -8.54 4.77
N ASN A 162 -27.45 -8.53 6.06
CA ASN A 162 -28.66 -9.16 6.58
C ASN A 162 -29.69 -8.05 6.71
N GLN A 163 -30.79 -8.15 5.98
CA GLN A 163 -31.88 -7.19 6.02
C GLN A 163 -33.13 -7.86 6.58
N SER A 164 -33.87 -7.14 7.41
CA SER A 164 -35.16 -7.56 7.92
C SER A 164 -36.18 -6.48 7.58
N VAL A 165 -37.26 -6.84 6.89
CA VAL A 165 -38.33 -5.93 6.48
C VAL A 165 -39.62 -6.32 7.19
N THR A 166 -40.26 -5.35 7.85
CA THR A 166 -41.53 -5.53 8.56
C THR A 166 -42.57 -4.60 7.93
N ILE A 167 -43.79 -5.10 7.72
CA ILE A 167 -44.91 -4.35 7.15
C ILE A 167 -46.03 -4.31 8.20
N GLY A 168 -46.35 -3.12 8.71
CA GLY A 168 -47.28 -2.97 9.83
C GLY A 168 -46.85 -3.79 11.05
N ASP A 169 -47.79 -4.53 11.64
CA ASP A 169 -47.54 -5.45 12.76
C ASP A 169 -47.29 -6.90 12.29
N GLY A 170 -46.92 -7.07 11.02
CA GLY A 170 -46.63 -8.38 10.42
C GLY A 170 -45.34 -9.02 10.95
N VAL A 171 -45.10 -10.27 10.55
CA VAL A 171 -43.85 -10.97 10.86
C VAL A 171 -42.71 -10.39 10.01
N PRO A 172 -41.52 -10.10 10.59
CA PRO A 172 -40.37 -9.66 9.82
C PRO A 172 -39.95 -10.70 8.76
N THR A 173 -39.64 -10.23 7.56
CA THR A 173 -39.10 -11.03 6.47
C THR A 173 -37.61 -10.75 6.33
N ASP A 174 -36.80 -11.79 6.54
CA ASP A 174 -35.35 -11.68 6.46
C ASP A 174 -34.83 -12.02 5.06
N THR A 175 -33.92 -11.18 4.57
CA THR A 175 -33.21 -11.36 3.30
C THR A 175 -31.72 -11.14 3.51
N GLN A 176 -30.91 -11.68 2.61
CA GLN A 176 -29.44 -11.57 2.66
C GLN A 176 -28.89 -11.06 1.32
N PRO A 177 -29.13 -9.78 0.97
CA PRO A 177 -28.59 -9.24 -0.26
C PRO A 177 -27.07 -9.10 -0.20
N VAL A 178 -26.43 -9.34 -1.35
CA VAL A 178 -25.02 -9.03 -1.58
C VAL A 178 -24.95 -7.82 -2.50
N ILE A 179 -24.16 -6.84 -2.11
CA ILE A 179 -24.15 -5.51 -2.73
C ILE A 179 -22.72 -5.12 -3.06
N ARG A 180 -22.52 -4.59 -4.26
CA ARG A 180 -21.31 -3.86 -4.62
C ARG A 180 -21.57 -2.36 -4.47
N ALA A 181 -20.90 -1.75 -3.49
CA ALA A 181 -20.91 -0.30 -3.29
C ALA A 181 -19.64 0.30 -3.89
N THR A 182 -19.81 1.33 -4.71
CA THR A 182 -18.71 2.12 -5.27
C THR A 182 -18.67 3.46 -4.55
N LEU A 183 -17.47 3.88 -4.15
CA LEU A 183 -17.23 5.08 -3.37
C LEU A 183 -16.25 5.98 -4.11
N ASP A 184 -16.58 7.26 -4.13
CA ASP A 184 -15.72 8.34 -4.59
C ASP A 184 -15.40 9.28 -3.45
N LYS A 185 -14.14 9.69 -3.38
CA LYS A 185 -13.68 10.65 -2.39
C LYS A 185 -13.93 12.06 -2.92
N VAL A 186 -14.83 12.77 -2.27
CA VAL A 186 -15.23 14.13 -2.64
C VAL A 186 -14.95 15.05 -1.47
N ASN A 187 -14.12 16.08 -1.68
CA ASN A 187 -13.68 17.00 -0.63
C ASN A 187 -13.09 16.28 0.61
N GLY A 188 -12.33 15.22 0.37
CA GLY A 188 -11.67 14.44 1.43
C GLY A 188 -12.58 13.44 2.17
N ARG A 189 -13.87 13.34 1.80
CA ARG A 189 -14.83 12.40 2.39
C ARG A 189 -15.24 11.35 1.36
N TRP A 190 -15.25 10.09 1.77
CA TRP A 190 -15.81 9.00 0.98
C TRP A 190 -17.33 9.13 0.90
N LEU A 191 -17.88 9.10 -0.30
CA LEU A 191 -19.31 9.12 -0.57
C LEU A 191 -19.65 8.00 -1.55
N VAL A 192 -20.79 7.36 -1.35
CA VAL A 192 -21.24 6.30 -2.26
C VAL A 192 -21.71 6.92 -3.58
N SER A 193 -21.08 6.54 -4.68
CA SER A 193 -21.39 7.01 -6.02
C SER A 193 -22.15 5.99 -6.85
N HIS A 194 -22.14 4.72 -6.45
CA HIS A 194 -22.90 3.68 -7.13
C HIS A 194 -23.22 2.51 -6.22
N PHE A 195 -24.32 1.82 -6.51
CA PHE A 195 -24.82 0.71 -5.71
C PHE A 195 -25.47 -0.32 -6.63
N ASP A 196 -24.90 -1.52 -6.69
CA ASP A 196 -25.41 -2.63 -7.50
C ASP A 196 -25.69 -3.86 -6.63
N PRO A 197 -26.85 -4.51 -6.76
CA PRO A 197 -26.99 -5.90 -6.34
C PRO A 197 -26.13 -6.80 -7.25
N VAL A 198 -25.51 -7.83 -6.66
CA VAL A 198 -24.74 -8.85 -7.42
C VAL A 198 -25.52 -10.14 -7.65
#